data_AF-A0A7X7J5R2-F1
#
_entry.id   AF-A0A7X7J5R2-F1
#
_cell.length_a   1.000
_cell.length_b   1.000
_cell.length_c   1.000
_cell.angle_alpha   90.00
_cell.angle_beta   90.00
_cell.angle_gamma   90.00
#
_symmetry.space_group_name_H-M   'P 1'
#
loop_
_entity.id
_entity.type
_entity.pdbx_description
1 polymer ?
#
loop_
_entity_poly.entity_id
_entity_poly.type
_entity_poly.pdbx_seq_one_letter_code
_entity_poly.pdbx_strand_id
1 'polypeptide(L)'
;MKTRRIKVIIYLLLILSCFGCDLFAWDRTDMFYYVTIKNNTQDTINIDIGNGGMYTYHINNFLPDSSYIINTIGLRFDKDKNVDIIRDKLFKDGDSQLIAGCRVYNHDSLLVNWEGPIREMGADTHHFYNYSSWECYETSKWEGVVLFTIKDSDFK
;
A
#
# COMPACT_ATOMS: atom_id res chain seq x y z
N MET A 1 58.57 5.07 -12.33
CA MET A 1 57.80 5.23 -11.06
C MET A 1 56.35 5.71 -11.24
N LYS A 2 56.02 6.52 -12.27
CA LYS A 2 54.64 7.01 -12.54
C LYS A 2 53.62 5.91 -12.88
N THR A 3 53.97 4.95 -13.73
CA THR A 3 53.04 3.90 -14.22
C THR A 3 52.55 2.95 -13.14
N ARG A 4 53.40 2.66 -12.13
CA ARG A 4 53.05 1.77 -11.00
C ARG A 4 52.02 2.43 -10.07
N ARG A 5 52.12 3.75 -9.88
CA ARG A 5 51.14 4.55 -9.11
C ARG A 5 49.79 4.65 -9.83
N ILE A 6 49.81 4.82 -11.15
CA ILE A 6 48.58 4.84 -11.98
C ILE A 6 47.84 3.50 -11.90
N LYS A 7 48.56 2.37 -11.98
CA LYS A 7 47.94 1.04 -11.85
C LYS A 7 47.27 0.87 -10.48
N VAL A 8 47.93 1.27 -9.39
CA VAL A 8 47.36 1.19 -8.04
C VAL A 8 46.09 2.04 -7.91
N ILE A 9 46.08 3.25 -8.47
CA ILE A 9 44.90 4.14 -8.47
C ILE A 9 43.74 3.51 -9.25
N ILE A 10 44.01 2.90 -10.40
CA ILE A 10 42.98 2.20 -11.20
C ILE A 10 42.40 1.01 -10.44
N TYR A 11 43.25 0.20 -9.79
CA TYR A 11 42.76 -0.90 -8.94
C TYR A 11 41.92 -0.41 -7.76
N LEU A 12 42.29 0.72 -7.15
CA LEU A 12 41.52 1.32 -6.07
C LEU A 12 40.16 1.82 -6.55
N LEU A 13 40.10 2.46 -7.71
CA LEU A 13 38.83 2.93 -8.32
C LEU A 13 37.89 1.78 -8.68
N LEU A 14 38.43 0.67 -9.22
CA LEU A 14 37.66 -0.54 -9.51
C LEU A 14 37.10 -1.19 -8.23
N ILE A 15 37.90 -1.23 -7.16
CA ILE A 15 37.45 -1.73 -5.86
C ILE A 15 36.37 -0.83 -5.27
N LEU A 16 36.51 0.50 -5.37
CA LEU A 16 35.49 1.46 -4.92
C LEU A 16 34.17 1.35 -5.71
N SER A 17 34.20 1.01 -7.00
CA SER A 17 32.97 0.76 -7.76
C SER A 17 32.21 -0.50 -7.31
N CYS A 18 32.89 -1.44 -6.64
CA CYS A 18 32.25 -2.63 -6.05
C CYS A 18 31.62 -2.36 -4.68
N PHE A 19 31.88 -1.21 -4.05
CA PHE A 19 31.31 -0.83 -2.75
C PHE A 19 30.11 0.13 -2.86
N GLY A 20 29.62 0.41 -4.06
CA GLY A 20 28.34 1.10 -4.22
C GLY A 20 27.21 0.24 -3.62
N CYS A 21 26.38 0.81 -2.77
CA CYS A 21 25.28 0.13 -2.04
C CYS A 21 24.21 -0.56 -2.92
N ASP A 22 24.43 -0.68 -4.23
CA ASP A 22 23.45 -1.15 -5.21
C ASP A 22 24.01 -2.19 -6.21
N LEU A 23 25.18 -2.78 -5.92
CA LEU A 23 25.83 -3.77 -6.80
C LEU A 23 24.99 -5.03 -7.10
N PHE A 24 23.92 -5.27 -6.34
CA PHE A 24 22.97 -6.38 -6.52
C PHE A 24 21.54 -5.94 -6.81
N ALA A 25 21.30 -4.65 -7.10
CA ALA A 25 19.97 -4.17 -7.46
C ALA A 25 19.47 -4.63 -8.82
N TRP A 26 20.36 -5.15 -9.67
CA TRP A 26 19.99 -5.72 -10.97
C TRP A 26 19.27 -7.07 -10.86
N ASP A 27 19.36 -7.73 -9.70
CA ASP A 27 18.67 -8.99 -9.38
C ASP A 27 17.48 -8.78 -8.42
N ARG A 28 17.11 -7.52 -8.13
CA ARG A 28 15.84 -7.26 -7.45
C ARG A 28 14.72 -7.43 -8.48
N THR A 29 13.88 -8.43 -8.29
CA THR A 29 12.58 -8.57 -8.98
C THR A 29 11.41 -8.17 -8.07
N ASP A 30 11.69 -7.92 -6.80
CA ASP A 30 10.68 -7.54 -5.81
C ASP A 30 10.11 -6.16 -6.11
N MET A 31 8.79 -6.09 -6.14
CA MET A 31 8.01 -4.87 -6.22
C MET A 31 7.27 -4.64 -4.90
N PHE A 32 7.18 -3.38 -4.48
CA PHE A 32 6.53 -2.97 -3.24
C PHE A 32 5.28 -2.16 -3.53
N TYR A 33 4.12 -2.58 -3.02
CA TYR A 33 2.88 -1.84 -3.14
C TYR A 33 2.49 -1.18 -1.82
N TYR A 34 2.18 0.10 -1.90
CA TYR A 34 1.66 0.90 -0.80
C TYR A 34 0.13 0.83 -0.77
N VAL A 35 -0.43 0.29 0.31
CA VAL A 35 -1.88 0.30 0.53
C VAL A 35 -2.29 1.68 0.99
N THR A 36 -3.15 2.32 0.20
CA THR A 36 -3.53 3.72 0.35
C THR A 36 -5.04 3.85 0.40
N ILE A 37 -5.52 4.69 1.30
CA ILE A 37 -6.92 5.13 1.32
C ILE A 37 -6.96 6.59 0.94
N LYS A 38 -7.90 6.97 0.09
CA LYS A 38 -8.18 8.37 -0.27
C LYS A 38 -9.54 8.78 0.25
N ASN A 39 -9.60 9.94 0.89
CA ASN A 39 -10.84 10.64 1.15
C ASN A 39 -11.15 11.53 -0.06
N ASN A 40 -12.17 11.17 -0.84
CA ASN A 40 -12.68 11.97 -1.95
C ASN A 40 -14.12 12.45 -1.67
N THR A 41 -14.41 12.65 -0.38
CA THR A 41 -15.67 13.24 0.12
C THR A 41 -15.47 14.73 0.34
N GLN A 42 -16.56 15.46 0.54
CA GLN A 42 -16.50 16.90 0.85
C GLN A 42 -16.15 17.19 2.31
N ASP A 43 -16.23 16.19 3.18
CA ASP A 43 -16.11 16.34 4.62
C ASP A 43 -14.81 15.76 5.17
N THR A 44 -14.40 16.28 6.34
CA THR A 44 -13.37 15.62 7.15
C THR A 44 -14.01 14.43 7.86
N ILE A 45 -13.44 13.25 7.67
CA ILE A 45 -13.95 11.99 8.24
C ILE A 45 -12.93 11.38 9.20
N ASN A 46 -13.39 10.45 10.04
CA ASN A 46 -12.53 9.53 10.79
C ASN A 46 -12.74 8.12 10.26
N ILE A 47 -11.69 7.30 10.26
CA ILE A 47 -11.78 5.90 9.80
C ILE A 47 -11.20 4.98 10.86
N ASP A 48 -11.95 3.93 11.18
CA ASP A 48 -11.53 2.83 12.03
C ASP A 48 -11.50 1.54 11.23
N ILE A 49 -10.31 0.95 11.08
CA ILE A 49 -10.12 -0.32 10.37
C ILE A 49 -9.72 -1.38 11.39
N GLY A 50 -10.60 -2.36 11.55
CA GLY A 50 -10.42 -3.53 12.38
C GLY A 50 -11.67 -3.87 13.19
N ASN A 51 -11.48 -4.65 14.26
CA ASN A 51 -12.61 -5.19 15.02
C ASN A 51 -13.30 -4.18 15.95
N GLY A 52 -12.84 -2.92 15.99
CA GLY A 52 -13.35 -1.91 16.92
C GLY A 52 -12.94 -2.17 18.37
N GLY A 53 -11.96 -3.05 18.59
CA GLY A 53 -11.36 -3.39 19.88
C GLY A 53 -9.86 -3.07 19.91
N MET A 54 -9.07 -3.97 20.48
CA MET A 54 -7.63 -3.76 20.80
C MET A 54 -6.72 -3.50 19.58
N TYR A 55 -7.16 -3.88 18.38
CA TYR A 55 -6.35 -3.84 17.17
C TYR A 55 -7.10 -3.08 16.06
N THR A 56 -7.22 -1.78 16.25
CA THR A 56 -7.93 -0.88 15.33
C THR A 56 -6.95 0.18 14.82
N TYR A 57 -6.87 0.32 13.50
CA TYR A 57 -6.17 1.43 12.86
C TYR A 57 -7.11 2.62 12.80
N HIS A 58 -6.68 3.72 13.40
CA HIS A 58 -7.44 4.96 13.44
C HIS A 58 -6.81 6.01 12.54
N ILE A 59 -7.59 6.54 11.61
CA ILE A 59 -7.25 7.72 10.81
C ILE A 59 -8.16 8.84 11.28
N ASN A 60 -7.63 9.73 12.11
CA ASN A 60 -8.36 10.87 12.67
C ASN A 60 -8.14 12.13 11.84
N ASN A 61 -9.18 12.96 11.71
CA ASN A 61 -9.16 14.20 10.95
C ASN A 61 -8.71 13.99 9.50
N PHE A 62 -9.27 12.97 8.83
CA PHE A 62 -8.93 12.65 7.45
C PHE A 62 -9.55 13.66 6.49
N LEU A 63 -8.75 14.63 6.06
CA LEU A 63 -9.20 15.79 5.29
C LEU A 63 -9.74 15.42 3.91
N PRO A 64 -10.67 16.20 3.35
CA PRO A 64 -11.09 16.11 1.94
C PRO A 64 -9.89 16.12 0.99
N ASP A 65 -10.00 15.37 -0.11
CA ASP A 65 -8.99 15.22 -1.17
C ASP A 65 -7.59 14.82 -0.69
N SER A 66 -7.48 14.21 0.49
CA SER A 66 -6.22 13.71 1.05
C SER A 66 -6.12 12.19 0.93
N SER A 67 -4.89 11.68 1.01
CA SER A 67 -4.59 10.24 0.96
C SER A 67 -3.73 9.84 2.14
N TYR A 68 -3.94 8.62 2.64
CA TYR A 68 -3.25 8.07 3.78
C TYR A 68 -2.70 6.68 3.43
N ILE A 69 -1.39 6.49 3.62
CA ILE A 69 -0.72 5.20 3.41
C ILE A 69 -0.82 4.40 4.71
N ILE A 70 -1.38 3.20 4.62
CA ILE A 70 -1.44 2.26 5.75
C ILE A 70 -0.09 1.55 5.86
N ASN A 71 0.85 2.18 6.57
CA ASN A 71 2.26 1.76 6.63
C ASN A 71 2.49 0.33 7.14
N THR A 72 1.51 -0.29 7.82
CA THR A 72 1.61 -1.67 8.31
C THR A 72 1.26 -2.72 7.27
N ILE A 73 0.72 -2.32 6.12
CA ILE A 73 0.27 -3.22 5.04
C ILE A 73 1.12 -2.98 3.78
N GLY A 74 2.44 -2.97 3.94
CA GLY A 74 3.33 -2.99 2.78
C GLY A 74 3.28 -4.35 2.09
N LEU A 75 2.91 -4.40 0.81
CA LEU A 75 2.83 -5.65 0.06
C LEU A 75 4.10 -5.81 -0.79
N ARG A 76 4.93 -6.79 -0.45
CA ARG A 76 6.13 -7.12 -1.22
C ARG A 76 5.95 -8.43 -1.96
N PHE A 77 6.23 -8.45 -3.25
CA PHE A 77 6.16 -9.67 -4.06
C PHE A 77 7.11 -9.59 -5.24
N ASP A 78 7.45 -10.76 -5.78
CA ASP A 78 8.28 -10.91 -6.96
C ASP A 78 7.44 -10.62 -8.23
N LYS A 79 7.80 -9.58 -8.98
CA LYS A 79 7.06 -9.10 -10.15
C LYS A 79 6.91 -10.16 -11.24
N ASP A 80 7.87 -11.09 -11.34
CA ASP A 80 7.87 -12.13 -12.36
C ASP A 80 6.88 -13.27 -12.04
N LYS A 81 6.34 -13.29 -10.82
CA LYS A 81 5.23 -14.17 -10.44
C LYS A 81 3.94 -13.44 -10.77
N ASN A 82 3.21 -13.94 -11.75
CA ASN A 82 1.88 -13.44 -12.16
C ASN A 82 0.87 -13.56 -10.99
N VAL A 83 0.90 -12.60 -10.07
CA VAL A 83 0.14 -12.55 -8.81
C VAL A 83 -0.82 -11.37 -8.87
N ASP A 84 -2.08 -11.59 -8.51
CA ASP A 84 -3.05 -10.51 -8.37
C ASP A 84 -2.85 -9.84 -7.00
N ILE A 85 -2.37 -8.60 -6.97
CA ILE A 85 -2.04 -7.92 -5.71
C ILE A 85 -3.26 -7.76 -4.80
N ILE A 86 -4.43 -7.48 -5.38
CA ILE A 86 -5.66 -7.26 -4.63
C ILE A 86 -6.19 -8.60 -4.11
N ARG A 87 -6.31 -9.61 -4.97
CA ARG A 87 -6.89 -10.92 -4.59
C ARG A 87 -5.94 -11.77 -3.77
N ASP A 88 -4.65 -11.77 -4.11
CA ASP A 88 -3.66 -12.69 -3.55
C ASP A 88 -2.75 -12.09 -2.49
N LYS A 89 -2.71 -10.77 -2.30
CA LYS A 89 -1.76 -10.16 -1.35
C LYS A 89 -2.40 -9.21 -0.34
N LEU A 90 -3.29 -8.32 -0.76
CA LEU A 90 -3.83 -7.24 0.07
C LEU A 90 -4.37 -7.69 1.44
N PHE A 91 -4.96 -8.88 1.51
CA PHE A 91 -5.51 -9.46 2.75
C PHE A 91 -5.03 -10.89 3.06
N LYS A 92 -4.10 -11.45 2.26
CA LYS A 92 -3.73 -12.89 2.34
C LYS A 92 -2.57 -13.19 3.29
N ASP A 93 -1.70 -12.20 3.51
CA ASP A 93 -0.59 -12.26 4.47
C ASP A 93 -0.87 -11.35 5.70
N GLY A 94 -2.07 -10.76 5.77
CA GLY A 94 -2.43 -9.66 6.66
C GLY A 94 -2.88 -10.12 8.04
N ASP A 95 -2.15 -9.66 9.05
CA ASP A 95 -2.56 -9.47 10.44
C ASP A 95 -4.10 -9.54 10.62
N SER A 96 -4.58 -10.55 11.37
CA SER A 96 -6.01 -10.86 11.64
C SER A 96 -6.89 -9.66 12.05
N GLN A 97 -6.22 -8.55 12.37
CA GLN A 97 -6.72 -7.26 12.79
C GLN A 97 -7.48 -6.50 11.70
N LEU A 98 -7.14 -6.67 10.40
CA LEU A 98 -7.74 -5.89 9.30
C LEU A 98 -9.01 -6.49 8.70
N ILE A 99 -9.35 -7.72 9.10
CA ILE A 99 -10.39 -8.53 8.44
C ILE A 99 -11.78 -8.24 9.01
N ALA A 100 -11.86 -7.53 10.14
CA ALA A 100 -13.08 -7.49 10.94
C ALA A 100 -14.05 -6.34 10.60
N GLY A 101 -13.57 -5.21 10.06
CA GLY A 101 -14.46 -4.11 9.67
C GLY A 101 -13.72 -2.83 9.26
N CYS A 102 -14.36 -2.00 8.45
CA CYS A 102 -13.92 -0.65 8.14
C CYS A 102 -15.11 0.29 8.37
N ARG A 103 -14.99 1.15 9.38
CA ARG A 103 -16.04 2.09 9.80
C ARG A 103 -15.58 3.51 9.50
N VAL A 104 -16.48 4.29 8.91
CA VAL A 104 -16.23 5.70 8.61
C VAL A 104 -17.19 6.54 9.42
N TYR A 105 -16.65 7.58 10.05
CA TYR A 105 -17.39 8.49 10.92
C TYR A 105 -17.25 9.93 10.43
N ASN A 106 -18.28 10.72 10.69
CA ASN A 106 -18.18 12.17 10.72
C ASN A 106 -18.42 12.61 12.18
N HIS A 107 -17.37 13.10 12.82
CA HIS A 107 -17.32 13.28 14.28
C HIS A 107 -17.70 11.97 15.00
N ASP A 108 -18.81 11.95 15.74
CA ASP A 108 -19.31 10.79 16.49
C ASP A 108 -20.38 9.98 15.73
N SER A 109 -20.74 10.41 14.51
CA SER A 109 -21.79 9.76 13.71
C SER A 109 -21.18 8.75 12.75
N LEU A 110 -21.60 7.49 12.84
CA LEU A 110 -21.24 6.44 11.88
C LEU A 110 -21.93 6.71 10.54
N LEU A 111 -21.12 6.89 9.48
CA LEU A 111 -21.61 7.12 8.11
C LEU A 111 -21.76 5.81 7.35
N VAL A 112 -20.76 4.94 7.42
CA VAL A 112 -20.78 3.62 6.74
C VAL A 112 -19.96 2.61 7.54
N ASN A 113 -20.43 1.36 7.52
CA ASN A 113 -19.73 0.21 8.09
C ASN A 113 -19.62 -0.87 7.02
N TRP A 114 -18.40 -1.15 6.59
CA TRP A 114 -18.09 -2.26 5.70
C TRP A 114 -17.57 -3.44 6.49
N GLU A 115 -18.16 -4.60 6.26
CA GLU A 115 -17.81 -5.82 6.99
C GLU A 115 -17.11 -6.82 6.08
N GLY A 116 -16.01 -7.35 6.60
CA GLY A 116 -15.21 -8.37 5.93
C GLY A 116 -15.87 -9.75 5.95
N PRO A 117 -15.20 -10.77 5.39
CA PRO A 117 -13.90 -10.69 4.72
C PRO A 117 -13.99 -10.12 3.30
N ILE A 118 -12.83 -9.89 2.68
CA ILE A 118 -12.75 -9.53 1.26
C ILE A 118 -13.36 -10.62 0.38
N ARG A 119 -14.14 -10.20 -0.62
CA ARG A 119 -14.84 -11.07 -1.57
C ARG A 119 -15.17 -10.31 -2.85
N GLU A 120 -15.65 -11.01 -3.85
CA GLU A 120 -16.18 -10.41 -5.08
C GLU A 120 -17.66 -10.06 -4.88
N MET A 121 -18.05 -8.79 -5.09
CA MET A 121 -19.44 -8.32 -4.90
C MET A 121 -20.05 -7.69 -6.17
N GLY A 122 -19.33 -7.69 -7.29
CA GLY A 122 -19.72 -7.03 -8.54
C GLY A 122 -19.14 -5.63 -8.67
N ALA A 123 -19.01 -5.14 -9.91
CA ALA A 123 -18.34 -3.88 -10.22
C ALA A 123 -19.13 -2.64 -9.76
N ASP A 124 -20.47 -2.74 -9.70
CA ASP A 124 -21.35 -1.64 -9.28
C ASP A 124 -21.42 -1.47 -7.76
N THR A 125 -20.92 -2.44 -6.99
CA THR A 125 -20.91 -2.39 -5.52
C THR A 125 -19.61 -1.79 -5.03
N HIS A 126 -19.64 -0.55 -4.54
CA HIS A 126 -18.47 0.07 -3.92
C HIS A 126 -18.39 -0.31 -2.44
N HIS A 127 -17.37 -1.08 -2.05
CA HIS A 127 -17.25 -1.66 -0.71
C HIS A 127 -15.79 -1.93 -0.36
N PHE A 128 -15.34 -1.60 0.85
CA PHE A 128 -13.93 -1.77 1.27
C PHE A 128 -13.41 -3.21 1.11
N TYR A 129 -14.28 -4.19 1.36
CA TYR A 129 -14.01 -5.61 1.19
C TYR A 129 -14.47 -6.18 -0.18
N ASN A 130 -14.66 -5.35 -1.21
CA ASN A 130 -14.88 -5.82 -2.57
C ASN A 130 -13.61 -5.70 -3.41
N TYR A 131 -13.15 -6.78 -4.06
CA TYR A 131 -11.97 -6.74 -4.93
C TYR A 131 -12.07 -5.63 -5.99
N SER A 132 -13.25 -5.44 -6.58
CA SER A 132 -13.47 -4.47 -7.65
C SER A 132 -13.50 -3.01 -7.20
N SER A 133 -13.49 -2.72 -5.89
CA SER A 133 -13.46 -1.36 -5.36
C SER A 133 -12.04 -0.82 -5.16
N TRP A 134 -11.03 -1.65 -5.37
CA TRP A 134 -9.63 -1.26 -5.27
C TRP A 134 -9.02 -1.06 -6.65
N GLU A 135 -8.22 -0.01 -6.76
CA GLU A 135 -7.36 0.23 -7.91
C GLU A 135 -5.94 -0.26 -7.58
N CYS A 136 -5.25 -0.81 -8.58
CA CYS A 136 -3.88 -1.27 -8.44
C CYS A 136 -3.09 -0.82 -9.66
N TYR A 137 -2.04 -0.03 -9.43
CA TYR A 137 -1.22 0.50 -10.51
C TYR A 137 0.24 0.68 -10.08
N GLU A 138 1.15 0.59 -11.05
CA GLU A 138 2.58 0.78 -10.85
C GLU A 138 2.92 2.29 -10.84
N THR A 139 3.76 2.73 -9.92
CA THR A 139 4.29 4.11 -9.88
C THR A 139 5.73 4.20 -10.35
N SER A 140 6.48 3.09 -10.24
CA SER A 140 7.83 2.97 -10.75
C SER A 140 8.17 1.52 -11.09
N LYS A 141 9.42 1.25 -11.49
CA LYS A 141 9.91 -0.11 -11.70
C LYS A 141 9.81 -0.98 -10.43
N TRP A 142 9.85 -0.36 -9.25
CA TRP A 142 9.99 -1.03 -7.97
C TRP A 142 8.81 -0.81 -7.03
N GLU A 143 7.90 0.08 -7.38
CA GLU A 143 6.84 0.56 -6.50
C GLU A 143 5.50 0.63 -7.21
N GLY A 144 4.43 0.35 -6.47
CA GLY A 144 3.06 0.51 -6.91
C GLY A 144 2.15 0.96 -5.78
N VAL A 145 0.88 1.20 -6.12
CA VAL A 145 -0.14 1.64 -5.17
C VAL A 145 -1.35 0.73 -5.30
N VAL A 146 -1.91 0.36 -4.16
CA VAL A 146 -3.24 -0.26 -4.05
C VAL A 146 -4.14 0.75 -3.35
N LEU A 147 -5.12 1.28 -4.07
CA LEU A 147 -5.90 2.45 -3.66
C LEU A 147 -7.36 2.08 -3.45
N PHE A 148 -7.90 2.46 -2.29
CA PHE A 148 -9.34 2.53 -2.05
C PHE A 148 -9.75 4.00 -1.89
N THR A 149 -10.77 4.43 -2.64
CA THR A 149 -11.24 5.82 -2.63
C THR A 149 -12.63 5.91 -2.03
N ILE A 150 -12.75 6.49 -0.85
CA ILE A 150 -14.04 6.77 -0.21
C ILE A 150 -14.69 7.96 -0.92
N LYS A 151 -15.98 7.83 -1.27
CA LYS A 151 -16.76 8.80 -2.03
C LYS A 151 -18.02 9.18 -1.27
N ASP A 152 -18.57 10.37 -1.53
CA ASP A 152 -19.85 10.78 -0.92
C ASP A 152 -21.01 9.81 -1.22
N SER A 153 -20.94 9.06 -2.31
CA SER A 153 -21.92 8.02 -2.65
C SER A 153 -21.93 6.85 -1.68
N ASP A 154 -20.87 6.66 -0.89
CA ASP A 154 -20.74 5.55 0.05
C ASP A 154 -21.55 5.74 1.33
N PHE A 155 -22.04 6.97 1.57
CA PHE A 155 -22.75 7.37 2.78
C PHE A 155 -24.28 7.43 2.59
N LYS A 156 -24.80 6.90 1.49
CA LYS A 156 -26.21 7.02 1.07
C LYS A 156 -26.98 5.71 1.22
#